data_AF-K9G827-F1
#
_entry.id   AF-K9G827-F1
#
_cell.length_a   1.000
_cell.length_b   1.000
_cell.length_c   1.000
_cell.angle_alpha   90.00
_cell.angle_beta   90.00
_cell.angle_gamma   90.00
#
_symmetry.space_group_name_H-M   'P 1'
#
loop_
_entity.id
_entity.type
_entity.pdbx_description
1 polymer ?
#
loop_
_entity_poly.entity_id
_entity_poly.type
_entity_poly.pdbx_seq_one_letter_code
_entity_poly.pdbx_strand_id
1 'polypeptide(L)'
;MAQPQPRRFAQIVHLKPSAVAAYKECHAKVWPEILQKIKECNIVDYSIYFDNDRTLFATFKYVGTDIEADMESMRSSSKMREWWNMTDGMQVG
;
A
#
# COMPACT_ATOMS: atom_id res chain seq x y z
N MET A 1 -4.09 -26.68 15.07
CA MET A 1 -3.52 -26.50 13.72
C MET A 1 -2.53 -25.34 13.80
N ALA A 2 -1.33 -25.46 13.21
CA ALA A 2 -0.38 -24.35 13.20
C ALA A 2 -0.97 -23.19 12.38
N GLN A 3 -1.07 -22.00 12.98
CA GLN A 3 -1.39 -20.81 12.20
C GLN A 3 -0.24 -20.56 11.21
N PRO A 4 -0.53 -20.22 9.94
CA PRO A 4 0.53 -19.89 8.99
C PRO A 4 1.33 -18.71 9.54
N GLN A 5 2.66 -18.81 9.43
CA GLN A 5 3.55 -17.75 9.88
C GLN A 5 3.32 -16.48 9.02
N PRO A 6 3.24 -15.29 9.63
CA PRO A 6 3.14 -14.04 8.90
C PRO A 6 4.26 -13.90 7.86
N ARG A 7 3.90 -13.52 6.64
CA ARG A 7 4.87 -13.27 5.56
C ARG A 7 5.14 -11.76 5.46
N ARG A 8 6.40 -11.39 5.26
CA ARG A 8 6.80 -9.98 5.07
C ARG A 8 6.95 -9.68 3.59
N PHE A 9 6.33 -8.61 3.14
CA PHE A 9 6.45 -8.08 1.78
C PHE A 9 7.16 -6.73 1.81
N ALA A 10 7.89 -6.44 0.74
CA ALA A 10 8.55 -5.17 0.53
C ALA A 10 8.47 -4.78 -0.94
N GLN A 11 8.32 -3.48 -1.19
CA GLN A 11 8.24 -2.89 -2.53
C GLN A 11 9.05 -1.60 -2.54
N ILE A 12 9.74 -1.36 -3.66
CA ILE A 12 10.43 -0.11 -3.95
C ILE A 12 9.70 0.58 -5.08
N VAL A 13 9.39 1.86 -4.88
CA VAL A 13 8.74 2.72 -5.87
C VAL A 13 9.46 4.07 -5.84
N HIS A 14 9.48 4.80 -6.95
CA HIS A 14 10.05 6.14 -6.99
C HIS A 14 8.95 7.19 -7.22
N LEU A 15 9.14 8.40 -6.72
CA LEU A 15 8.24 9.52 -6.94
C LEU A 15 8.72 10.46 -8.06
N LYS A 16 7.75 11.07 -8.74
CA LYS A 16 8.00 12.25 -9.57
C LYS A 16 8.55 13.37 -8.68
N PRO A 17 9.59 14.12 -9.10
CA PRO A 17 10.15 15.20 -8.29
C PRO A 17 9.10 16.22 -7.83
N SER A 18 8.14 16.54 -8.71
CA SER A 18 7.04 17.48 -8.42
C SER A 18 5.98 16.95 -7.45
N ALA A 19 5.95 15.66 -7.16
CA ALA A 19 4.84 15.03 -6.44
C ALA A 19 5.16 14.70 -4.97
N VAL A 20 6.39 14.91 -4.50
CA VAL A 20 6.83 14.54 -3.13
C VAL A 20 5.93 15.16 -2.06
N ALA A 21 5.64 16.45 -2.15
CA ALA A 21 4.80 17.14 -1.17
C ALA A 21 3.36 16.60 -1.18
N ALA A 22 2.76 16.46 -2.36
CA ALA A 22 1.40 15.96 -2.53
C ALA A 22 1.25 14.51 -2.02
N TYR A 23 2.25 13.66 -2.28
CA TYR A 23 2.27 12.27 -1.82
C TYR A 23 2.31 12.18 -0.29
N LYS A 24 3.14 13.00 0.36
CA LYS A 24 3.20 13.06 1.84
C LYS A 24 1.88 13.56 2.41
N GLU A 25 1.27 14.58 1.81
CA GLU A 25 0.00 15.12 2.29
C GLU A 25 -1.14 14.10 2.20
N CYS A 26 -1.29 13.41 1.06
CA CYS A 26 -2.36 12.43 0.93
C CYS A 26 -2.15 11.24 1.88
N HIS A 27 -0.91 10.76 2.08
CA HIS A 27 -0.62 9.66 3.01
C HIS A 27 -0.70 10.07 4.49
N ALA A 28 -0.64 11.36 4.83
CA ALA A 28 -0.98 11.83 6.17
C ALA A 28 -2.50 11.77 6.44
N LYS A 29 -3.32 11.69 5.38
CA LYS A 29 -4.78 11.73 5.42
C LYS A 29 -5.39 10.58 4.61
N VAL A 30 -4.84 9.38 4.74
CA VAL A 30 -5.35 8.19 4.03
C VAL A 30 -6.84 8.01 4.31
N TRP A 31 -7.62 7.75 3.27
CA TRP A 31 -9.06 7.60 3.42
C TRP A 31 -9.38 6.37 4.30
N PRO A 32 -10.34 6.48 5.25
CA PRO A 32 -10.70 5.38 6.14
C PRO A 32 -11.04 4.07 5.42
N GLU A 33 -11.67 4.15 4.25
CA GLU A 33 -12.06 3.01 3.42
C GLU A 33 -10.85 2.25 2.86
N ILE A 34 -9.74 2.95 2.59
CA ILE A 34 -8.48 2.34 2.14
C ILE A 34 -7.83 1.58 3.29
N LEU A 35 -7.76 2.20 4.47
CA LEU A 35 -7.24 1.55 5.68
C LEU A 35 -8.08 0.32 6.06
N GLN A 36 -9.40 0.42 5.94
CA GLN A 36 -10.32 -0.69 6.19
C GLN A 36 -10.09 -1.82 5.17
N LYS A 37 -10.00 -1.49 3.88
CA LYS A 37 -9.77 -2.50 2.84
C LYS A 37 -8.43 -3.22 2.99
N ILE A 38 -7.37 -2.51 3.37
CA ILE A 38 -6.06 -3.11 3.68
C ILE A 38 -6.17 -4.14 4.81
N LYS A 39 -6.90 -3.80 5.89
CA LYS A 39 -7.13 -4.72 7.01
C LYS A 39 -7.95 -5.95 6.60
N GLU A 40 -8.99 -5.77 5.79
CA GLU A 40 -9.82 -6.87 5.26
C GLU A 40 -9.00 -7.85 4.42
N CYS A 41 -8.00 -7.36 3.69
CA CYS A 41 -7.04 -8.16 2.93
C CYS A 41 -5.87 -8.69 3.77
N ASN A 42 -6.05 -8.80 5.10
CA ASN A 42 -5.09 -9.36 6.04
C ASN A 42 -3.69 -8.73 6.01
N ILE A 43 -3.61 -7.43 5.68
CA ILE A 43 -2.37 -6.65 5.70
C ILE A 43 -2.29 -5.85 7.01
N VAL A 44 -1.20 -6.02 7.74
CA VAL A 44 -0.90 -5.34 9.00
C VAL A 44 0.54 -4.83 9.02
N ASP A 45 0.86 -3.94 9.95
CA ASP A 45 2.22 -3.39 10.10
C ASP A 45 2.76 -2.84 8.76
N TYR A 46 1.89 -2.10 8.04
CA TYR A 46 2.20 -1.50 6.75
C TYR A 46 2.79 -0.10 6.96
N SER A 47 4.06 0.06 6.61
CA SER A 47 4.77 1.33 6.61
C SER A 47 5.31 1.66 5.22
N ILE A 48 5.36 2.95 4.89
CA ILE A 48 6.03 3.48 3.70
C ILE A 48 7.09 4.47 4.18
N TYR A 49 8.36 4.14 3.96
CA TYR A 49 9.50 4.99 4.25
C TYR A 49 9.87 5.79 3.02
N PHE A 50 10.30 7.03 3.21
CA PHE A 50 10.75 7.91 2.14
C PHE A 50 12.23 8.23 2.34
N ASP A 51 13.03 7.92 1.34
CA ASP A 51 14.41 8.38 1.23
C ASP A 51 14.48 9.71 0.46
N ASN A 52 15.48 10.54 0.79
CA ASN A 52 15.62 11.88 0.22
C ASN A 52 15.88 11.88 -1.29
N ASP A 53 16.18 10.73 -1.91
CA ASP A 53 16.32 10.57 -3.36
C ASP A 53 15.02 10.16 -4.08
N ARG A 54 13.86 10.51 -3.51
CA ARG A 54 12.51 10.22 -4.05
C ARG A 54 12.12 8.74 -4.04
N THR A 55 12.88 7.92 -3.35
CA THR A 55 12.63 6.48 -3.22
C THR A 55 11.66 6.22 -2.07
N LEU A 56 10.62 5.45 -2.35
CA LEU A 56 9.69 4.90 -1.37
C LEU A 56 10.03 3.44 -1.12
N PHE A 57 10.18 3.07 0.14
CA PHE A 57 10.25 1.69 0.59
C PHE A 57 8.99 1.34 1.36
N ALA A 58 8.09 0.60 0.72
CA ALA A 58 6.85 0.11 1.30
C ALA A 58 7.07 -1.30 1.87
N THR A 59 6.62 -1.57 3.10
CA THR A 59 6.70 -2.91 3.70
C THR A 59 5.52 -3.22 4.59
N PHE A 60 5.02 -4.45 4.55
CA PHE A 60 3.88 -4.90 5.35
C PHE A 60 3.96 -6.39 5.72
N LYS A 61 3.29 -6.79 6.81
CA LYS A 61 3.03 -8.20 7.11
C LYS A 61 1.70 -8.60 6.51
N TYR A 62 1.69 -9.74 5.84
CA TYR A 62 0.49 -10.45 5.45
C TYR A 62 0.25 -11.59 6.44
N VAL A 63 -0.94 -11.63 7.04
CA VAL A 63 -1.33 -12.61 8.07
C VAL A 63 -2.46 -13.54 7.63
N GLY A 64 -2.92 -13.43 6.38
CA GLY A 64 -3.96 -14.28 5.82
C GLY A 64 -3.43 -15.62 5.30
N THR A 65 -4.34 -16.41 4.72
CA THR A 65 -4.04 -17.74 4.18
C THR A 65 -3.97 -17.79 2.66
N ASP A 66 -4.59 -16.84 1.95
CA ASP A 66 -4.66 -16.80 0.49
C ASP A 66 -4.40 -15.37 -0.04
N ILE A 67 -3.13 -15.08 -0.35
CA ILE A 67 -2.75 -13.73 -0.79
C ILE A 67 -3.27 -13.40 -2.18
N GLU A 68 -3.48 -14.40 -3.04
CA GLU A 68 -3.96 -14.15 -4.40
C GLU A 68 -5.42 -13.69 -4.35
N ALA A 69 -6.24 -14.38 -3.56
CA ALA A 69 -7.62 -13.96 -3.31
C ALA A 69 -7.71 -12.59 -2.64
N ASP A 70 -6.88 -12.32 -1.63
CA ASP A 70 -6.88 -11.02 -0.94
C ASP A 70 -6.42 -9.86 -1.83
N MET A 71 -5.41 -10.09 -2.69
CA MET A 71 -4.97 -9.08 -3.65
C MET A 71 -6.01 -8.85 -4.74
N GLU A 72 -6.74 -9.88 -5.18
CA GLU A 72 -7.84 -9.72 -6.12
C GLU A 72 -9.04 -8.96 -5.50
N SER A 73 -9.36 -9.27 -4.25
CA SER A 73 -10.32 -8.51 -3.45
C SER A 73 -9.92 -7.04 -3.31
N MET A 74 -8.62 -6.75 -3.17
CA MET A 74 -8.10 -5.39 -3.14
C MET A 74 -8.27 -4.69 -4.49
N ARG A 75 -7.92 -5.33 -5.61
CA ARG A 75 -8.06 -4.78 -6.97
C ARG A 75 -9.52 -4.52 -7.40
N SER A 76 -10.44 -5.37 -6.94
CA SER A 76 -11.86 -5.23 -7.22
C SER A 76 -12.54 -4.08 -6.46
N SER A 77 -11.91 -3.53 -5.40
CA SER A 77 -12.43 -2.37 -4.67
C SER A 77 -12.38 -1.10 -5.52
N SER A 78 -13.54 -0.47 -5.74
CA SER A 78 -13.64 0.81 -6.46
C SER A 78 -12.86 1.93 -5.78
N LYS A 79 -12.95 2.02 -4.45
CA LYS A 79 -12.21 3.02 -3.66
C LYS A 79 -10.71 2.78 -3.71
N MET A 80 -10.26 1.52 -3.67
CA MET A 80 -8.84 1.22 -3.80
C MET A 80 -8.30 1.63 -5.18
N ARG A 81 -9.03 1.35 -6.26
CA ARG A 81 -8.65 1.82 -7.60
C ARG A 81 -8.62 3.34 -7.71
N GLU A 82 -9.57 4.03 -7.10
CA GLU A 82 -9.59 5.50 -7.06
C GLU A 82 -8.35 6.06 -6.35
N TRP A 83 -8.01 5.49 -5.20
CA TRP A 83 -6.80 5.83 -4.45
C TRP A 83 -5.52 5.55 -5.27
N TRP A 84 -5.40 4.35 -5.84
CA TRP A 84 -4.25 3.99 -6.67
C TRP A 84 -4.12 4.86 -7.90
N ASN A 85 -5.20 5.14 -8.63
CA ASN A 85 -5.14 6.04 -9.79
C ASN A 85 -4.55 7.42 -9.42
N MET A 86 -4.90 7.96 -8.26
CA MET A 86 -4.33 9.20 -7.75
C MET A 86 -2.85 9.05 -7.39
N THR A 87 -2.47 8.02 -6.62
CA THR A 87 -1.10 7.85 -6.13
C THR A 87 -0.13 7.37 -7.22
N ASP A 88 -0.58 6.55 -8.16
CA ASP A 88 0.20 6.06 -9.30
C ASP A 88 0.53 7.22 -10.24
N GLY A 89 -0.38 8.19 -10.37
CA GLY A 89 -0.12 9.45 -11.05
C GLY A 89 1.05 10.26 -10.45
N MET A 90 1.44 10.00 -9.20
CA MET A 90 2.57 10.64 -8.51
C MET A 90 3.87 9.83 -8.58
N GLN A 91 3.77 8.55 -8.90
CA GLN A 91 4.88 7.60 -8.92
C GLN A 91 5.52 7.55 -10.32
N VAL A 92 6.75 7.04 -10.38
CA VAL A 92 7.44 6.69 -11.61
C VAL A 92 7.79 5.21 -11.57
N GLY A 93 7.48 4.53 -12.67
CA GLY A 93 7.79 3.15 -12.97
C GLY A 93 8.12 3.03 -14.46
#